data_AF-A0A258BAE8-F1
#
_entry.id   AF-A0A258BAE8-F1
#
_cell.length_a   1.000
_cell.length_b   1.000
_cell.length_c   1.000
_cell.angle_alpha   90.00
_cell.angle_beta   90.00
_cell.angle_gamma   90.00
#
_symmetry.space_group_name_H-M   'P 1'
#
loop_
_entity.id
_entity.type
_entity.pdbx_description
1 polymer ?
#
loop_
_entity_poly.entity_id
_entity_poly.type
_entity_poly.pdbx_seq_one_letter_code
_entity_poly.pdbx_strand_id
1 'polypeptide(L)'
;MTRVRQALAKETKLPKSEKFSLLEPVLSHHSKPLIIAKRLAMGKSLRHEVSFSEQGTYVPPKNRIDPIEILKVQASQRINSLIPIRYARMLQSPFAFYRGGAAIMAQDLANQASTNITVQLCGDMHVSNFGLFGTAEHQLVFGINDFDETLPGSWEWDMKRLVSSAVIACQTLGGGEALCKKLVYRISSEYQKRMAEYAHMPYIQLAQQFIGEKDIRKHFNKTHQKTLDEYLKVTKGQSNLQVLQKLTTLVGKNRKIINKPPLIEHFNGNFDGVPMADLVKKALINYSTTLLVDRKVLFSR
;
A
#
# COMPACT_ATOMS: atom_id res chain seq x y z
N MET A 1 -36.85 36.22 -32.80
CA MET A 1 -36.80 34.76 -32.54
C MET A 1 -36.22 33.96 -33.73
N THR A 2 -35.18 34.44 -34.43
CA THR A 2 -34.71 33.72 -35.65
C THR A 2 -33.19 33.81 -35.90
N ARG A 3 -32.37 33.99 -34.85
CA ARG A 3 -30.89 34.01 -34.99
C ARG A 3 -30.12 33.39 -33.82
N VAL A 4 -30.70 32.37 -33.14
CA VAL A 4 -30.03 31.64 -32.04
C VAL A 4 -30.00 30.11 -32.28
N ARG A 5 -30.51 29.62 -33.41
CA ARG A 5 -30.66 28.16 -33.68
C ARG A 5 -29.86 27.58 -34.85
N GLN A 6 -28.97 28.35 -35.47
CA GLN A 6 -28.08 27.87 -36.54
C GLN A 6 -26.72 28.53 -36.32
N ALA A 7 -25.81 27.95 -35.53
CA ALA A 7 -24.63 27.28 -36.10
C ALA A 7 -23.89 26.44 -35.04
N LEU A 8 -24.64 25.71 -34.20
CA LEU A 8 -24.11 24.66 -33.30
C LEU A 8 -23.84 23.32 -34.04
N ALA A 9 -23.75 23.35 -35.37
CA ALA A 9 -23.37 22.21 -36.21
C ALA A 9 -21.94 22.41 -36.74
N LYS A 10 -20.96 22.40 -35.84
CA LYS A 10 -19.61 21.97 -36.22
C LYS A 10 -19.41 20.62 -35.59
N GLU A 11 -19.46 19.59 -36.44
CA GLU A 11 -19.11 18.22 -36.13
C GLU A 11 -17.75 18.18 -35.43
N THR A 12 -17.77 18.11 -34.10
CA THR A 12 -16.68 17.51 -33.34
C THR A 12 -16.68 16.04 -33.69
N LYS A 13 -15.90 15.66 -34.71
CA LYS A 13 -15.46 14.28 -34.90
C LYS A 13 -14.82 13.84 -33.59
N LEU A 14 -15.58 13.13 -32.76
CA LEU A 14 -15.05 12.42 -31.60
C LEU A 14 -13.88 11.56 -32.12
N PRO A 15 -12.68 11.67 -31.52
CA PRO A 15 -11.57 10.81 -31.90
C PRO A 15 -12.03 9.35 -31.79
N LYS A 16 -11.64 8.53 -32.79
CA LYS A 16 -11.91 7.09 -32.82
C LYS A 16 -11.74 6.53 -31.42
N SER A 17 -12.80 5.87 -30.90
CA SER A 17 -12.90 5.40 -29.52
C SER A 17 -11.57 4.80 -29.07
N GLU A 18 -10.82 5.56 -28.25
CA GLU A 18 -9.66 5.00 -27.57
C GLU A 18 -10.18 3.80 -26.77
N LYS A 19 -9.59 2.63 -26.98
CA LYS A 19 -9.95 1.42 -26.24
C LYS A 19 -9.46 1.61 -24.81
N PHE A 20 -10.31 2.15 -23.95
CA PHE A 20 -10.05 2.23 -22.53
C PHE A 20 -10.24 0.85 -21.91
N SER A 21 -9.24 0.39 -21.14
CA SER A 21 -9.42 -0.76 -20.27
C SER A 21 -10.33 -0.32 -19.14
N LEU A 22 -11.63 -0.63 -19.26
CA LEU A 22 -12.54 -0.55 -18.14
C LEU A 22 -12.13 -1.64 -17.16
N LEU A 23 -11.44 -1.25 -16.08
CA LEU A 23 -11.36 -2.11 -14.92
C LEU A 23 -12.78 -2.18 -14.38
N GLU A 24 -13.44 -3.32 -14.57
CA GLU A 24 -14.68 -3.57 -13.83
C GLU A 24 -14.33 -3.43 -12.34
N PRO A 25 -15.01 -2.53 -11.60
CA PRO A 25 -14.89 -2.53 -10.16
C PRO A 25 -15.18 -3.96 -9.73
N VAL A 26 -14.32 -4.57 -8.90
CA VAL A 26 -14.65 -5.86 -8.29
C VAL A 26 -15.99 -5.65 -7.61
N LEU A 27 -17.05 -6.13 -8.27
CA LEU A 27 -18.40 -5.79 -7.90
C LEU A 27 -18.60 -6.27 -6.47
N SER A 28 -18.89 -5.30 -5.63
CA SER A 28 -19.45 -5.43 -4.29
C SER A 28 -20.32 -6.69 -4.20
N HIS A 29 -19.95 -7.58 -3.28
CA HIS A 29 -20.61 -8.86 -2.98
C HIS A 29 -22.11 -8.86 -3.30
N HIS A 30 -22.47 -9.41 -4.46
CA HIS A 30 -23.86 -9.58 -4.88
C HIS A 30 -24.65 -10.61 -4.04
N SER A 31 -23.97 -11.29 -3.13
CA SER A 31 -24.54 -12.28 -2.21
C SER A 31 -24.55 -11.73 -0.78
N LYS A 32 -25.68 -11.93 -0.08
CA LYS A 32 -25.75 -11.72 1.37
C LYS A 32 -24.56 -12.43 2.04
N PRO A 33 -23.79 -11.75 2.91
CA PRO A 33 -22.68 -12.38 3.60
C PRO A 33 -23.16 -13.63 4.34
N LEU A 34 -22.41 -14.72 4.25
CA LEU A 34 -22.68 -15.91 5.05
C LEU A 34 -22.65 -15.54 6.54
N ILE A 35 -23.55 -16.14 7.32
CA ILE A 35 -23.53 -15.97 8.78
C ILE A 35 -22.17 -16.38 9.35
N ILE A 36 -21.76 -15.72 10.43
CA ILE A 36 -20.42 -15.86 11.03
C ILE A 36 -20.11 -17.32 11.34
N ALA A 37 -21.07 -18.08 11.90
CA ALA A 37 -20.90 -19.50 12.21
C ALA A 37 -20.51 -20.34 10.98
N LYS A 38 -21.12 -20.07 9.82
CA LYS A 38 -20.81 -20.78 8.57
C LYS A 38 -19.42 -20.40 8.04
N ARG A 39 -19.03 -19.12 8.12
CA ARG A 39 -17.68 -18.67 7.76
C ARG A 39 -16.61 -19.33 8.64
N LEU A 40 -16.86 -19.42 9.95
CA LEU A 40 -15.98 -20.10 10.90
C LEU A 40 -15.87 -21.59 10.61
N ALA A 41 -16.99 -22.25 10.27
CA ALA A 41 -17.00 -23.66 9.89
C ALA A 41 -16.19 -23.91 8.60
N MET A 42 -16.33 -23.06 7.58
CA MET A 42 -15.53 -23.11 6.36
C MET A 42 -14.03 -22.89 6.66
N GLY A 43 -13.68 -21.91 7.48
CA GLY A 43 -12.29 -21.70 7.90
C GLY A 43 -11.72 -22.90 8.67
N LYS A 44 -12.54 -23.61 9.45
CA LYS A 44 -12.14 -24.84 10.13
C LYS A 44 -11.94 -26.01 9.15
N SER A 45 -12.79 -26.16 8.13
CA SER A 45 -12.67 -27.26 7.17
C SER A 45 -11.41 -27.16 6.32
N LEU A 46 -10.92 -25.95 6.03
CA LEU A 46 -9.66 -25.72 5.30
C LEU A 46 -8.43 -26.33 5.99
N ARG A 47 -8.50 -26.66 7.28
CA ARG A 47 -7.42 -27.37 7.99
C ARG A 47 -7.19 -28.79 7.46
N HIS A 48 -8.17 -29.37 6.79
CA HIS A 48 -8.06 -30.68 6.12
C HIS A 48 -7.42 -30.57 4.73
N GLU A 49 -7.48 -29.39 4.10
CA GLU A 49 -6.88 -29.13 2.79
C GLU A 49 -5.44 -28.63 2.93
N VAL A 50 -5.19 -27.78 3.93
CA VAL A 50 -3.89 -27.22 4.23
C VAL A 50 -3.62 -27.30 5.73
N SER A 51 -2.65 -28.13 6.10
CA SER A 51 -2.27 -28.33 7.49
C SER A 51 -1.46 -27.14 8.04
N PHE A 52 -1.43 -27.01 9.38
CA PHE A 52 -0.59 -26.01 10.03
C PHE A 52 0.91 -26.23 9.76
N SER A 53 1.36 -27.48 9.60
CA SER A 53 2.76 -27.78 9.31
C SER A 53 3.14 -27.32 7.91
N GLU A 54 2.28 -27.52 6.92
CA GLU A 54 2.51 -27.06 5.55
C GLU A 54 2.53 -25.53 5.48
N GLN A 55 1.72 -24.85 6.29
CA GLN A 55 1.76 -23.39 6.39
C GLN A 55 3.04 -22.85 7.02
N GLY A 56 3.65 -23.62 7.94
CA GLY A 56 4.86 -23.22 8.67
C GLY A 56 6.18 -23.60 7.99
N THR A 57 6.15 -24.49 7.00
CA THR A 57 7.36 -25.02 6.36
C THR A 57 7.58 -24.37 5.00
N TYR A 58 8.60 -23.54 4.90
CA TYR A 58 9.06 -23.02 3.62
C TYR A 58 10.08 -23.97 2.98
N VAL A 59 9.79 -24.41 1.75
CA VAL A 59 10.71 -25.18 0.91
C VAL A 59 10.87 -24.44 -0.41
N PRO A 60 12.06 -23.87 -0.70
CA PRO A 60 12.33 -23.22 -1.97
C PRO A 60 12.06 -24.17 -3.16
N PRO A 61 11.37 -23.73 -4.23
CA PRO A 61 11.19 -24.54 -5.41
C PRO A 61 12.54 -24.80 -6.11
N LYS A 62 12.70 -25.96 -6.78
CA LYS A 62 13.95 -26.33 -7.47
C LYS A 62 14.38 -25.31 -8.53
N ASN A 63 13.41 -24.68 -9.18
CA ASN A 63 13.58 -23.65 -10.21
C ASN A 63 13.38 -22.23 -9.65
N ARG A 64 13.60 -22.01 -8.35
CA ARG A 64 13.52 -20.68 -7.73
C ARG A 64 14.46 -19.72 -8.46
N ILE A 65 13.92 -18.61 -8.97
CA ILE A 65 14.73 -17.58 -9.62
C ILE A 65 15.58 -16.90 -8.55
N ASP A 66 16.84 -16.63 -8.89
CA ASP A 66 17.76 -15.93 -8.02
C ASP A 66 17.18 -14.54 -7.63
N PRO A 67 17.23 -14.16 -6.34
CA PRO A 67 16.69 -12.87 -5.89
C PRO A 67 17.27 -11.65 -6.62
N ILE A 68 18.54 -11.70 -7.01
CA ILE A 68 19.19 -10.61 -7.74
C ILE A 68 18.71 -10.58 -9.19
N GLU A 69 18.49 -11.72 -9.83
CA GLU A 69 17.88 -11.77 -11.16
C GLU A 69 16.47 -11.17 -11.18
N ILE A 70 15.65 -11.43 -10.14
CA ILE A 70 14.35 -10.75 -9.98
C ILE A 70 14.52 -9.23 -9.93
N LEU A 71 15.50 -8.74 -9.15
CA LEU A 71 15.76 -7.30 -9.03
C LEU A 71 16.30 -6.68 -10.32
N LYS A 72 17.07 -7.43 -11.13
CA LYS A 72 17.56 -6.98 -12.44
C LYS A 72 16.42 -6.87 -13.45
N VAL A 73 15.53 -7.86 -13.52
CA VAL A 73 14.34 -7.81 -14.38
C VAL A 73 13.47 -6.62 -14.02
N GLN A 74 13.21 -6.39 -12.72
CA GLN A 74 12.47 -5.19 -12.27
C GLN A 74 13.19 -3.88 -12.61
N ALA A 75 14.52 -3.87 -12.62
CA ALA A 75 15.31 -2.68 -12.91
C ALA A 75 15.26 -2.29 -14.39
N SER A 76 15.08 -3.26 -15.31
CA SER A 76 14.97 -3.00 -16.75
C SER A 76 13.79 -2.09 -17.14
N GLN A 77 12.73 -2.08 -16.32
CA GLN A 77 11.53 -1.24 -16.52
C GLN A 77 11.57 0.07 -15.72
N ARG A 78 12.70 0.40 -15.08
CA ARG A 78 12.83 1.58 -14.21
C ARG A 78 13.73 2.63 -14.85
N ILE A 79 13.67 3.84 -14.30
CA ILE A 79 14.55 4.94 -14.70
C ILE A 79 16.00 4.56 -14.36
N ASN A 80 16.83 4.37 -15.39
CA ASN A 80 18.18 3.85 -15.27
C ASN A 80 19.06 4.60 -14.26
N SER A 81 18.96 5.93 -14.23
CA SER A 81 19.73 6.78 -13.31
C SER A 81 19.38 6.58 -11.83
N LEU A 82 18.19 6.04 -11.52
CA LEU A 82 17.74 5.80 -10.15
C LEU A 82 18.04 4.39 -9.64
N ILE A 83 18.41 3.46 -10.54
CA ILE A 83 18.74 2.07 -10.18
C ILE A 83 19.85 2.00 -9.13
N PRO A 84 21.00 2.70 -9.27
CA PRO A 84 22.07 2.65 -8.26
C PRO A 84 21.62 3.13 -6.88
N ILE A 85 20.74 4.13 -6.82
CA ILE A 85 20.20 4.67 -5.57
C ILE A 85 19.31 3.66 -4.88
N ARG A 86 18.46 2.96 -5.65
CA ARG A 86 17.64 1.86 -5.13
C ARG A 86 18.53 0.79 -4.49
N TYR A 87 19.55 0.32 -5.22
CA TYR A 87 20.43 -0.72 -4.70
C TYR A 87 21.25 -0.25 -3.50
N ALA A 88 21.77 0.99 -3.51
CA ALA A 88 22.47 1.57 -2.37
C ALA A 88 21.59 1.61 -1.10
N ARG A 89 20.29 1.90 -1.24
CA ARG A 89 19.32 1.86 -0.13
C ARG A 89 19.04 0.44 0.34
N MET A 90 18.89 -0.52 -0.59
CA MET A 90 18.66 -1.92 -0.25
C MET A 90 19.87 -2.56 0.44
N LEU A 91 21.09 -2.14 0.10
CA LEU A 91 22.34 -2.64 0.68
C LEU A 91 22.60 -2.17 2.12
N GLN A 92 21.81 -1.23 2.66
CA GLN A 92 22.05 -0.66 3.99
C GLN A 92 21.90 -1.68 5.13
N SER A 93 21.02 -2.67 4.97
CA SER A 93 20.81 -3.72 5.97
C SER A 93 19.99 -4.89 5.41
N PRO A 94 20.00 -6.07 6.05
CA PRO A 94 19.09 -7.17 5.71
C PRO A 94 17.62 -6.74 5.70
N PHE A 95 17.23 -5.89 6.65
CA PHE A 95 15.88 -5.34 6.70
C PHE A 95 15.57 -4.42 5.50
N ALA A 96 16.51 -3.55 5.11
CA ALA A 96 16.37 -2.68 3.94
C ALA A 96 16.25 -3.47 2.64
N PHE A 97 17.03 -4.55 2.50
CA PHE A 97 16.94 -5.49 1.38
C PHE A 97 15.56 -6.17 1.35
N TYR A 98 15.12 -6.71 2.49
CA TYR A 98 13.84 -7.41 2.60
C TYR A 98 12.66 -6.54 2.20
N ARG A 99 12.59 -5.30 2.72
CA ARG A 99 11.50 -4.38 2.34
C ARG A 99 11.54 -3.97 0.87
N GLY A 100 12.73 -3.77 0.29
CA GLY A 100 12.88 -3.40 -1.12
C GLY A 100 12.68 -4.57 -2.11
N GLY A 101 12.45 -5.78 -1.59
CA GLY A 101 12.42 -7.05 -2.32
C GLY A 101 11.05 -7.72 -2.36
N ALA A 102 9.93 -6.98 -2.36
CA ALA A 102 8.57 -7.54 -2.35
C ALA A 102 8.34 -8.66 -3.39
N ALA A 103 8.85 -8.49 -4.62
CA ALA A 103 8.72 -9.51 -5.68
C ALA A 103 9.46 -10.82 -5.40
N ILE A 104 10.58 -10.79 -4.66
CA ILE A 104 11.30 -12.00 -4.24
C ILE A 104 10.40 -12.84 -3.35
N MET A 105 9.74 -12.17 -2.39
CA MET A 105 8.84 -12.83 -1.46
C MET A 105 7.55 -13.31 -2.14
N ALA A 106 7.03 -12.55 -3.12
CA ALA A 106 5.89 -12.99 -3.92
C ALA A 106 6.17 -14.32 -4.63
N GLN A 107 7.36 -14.50 -5.22
CA GLN A 107 7.78 -15.79 -5.77
C GLN A 107 7.84 -16.89 -4.70
N ASP A 108 8.45 -16.58 -3.55
CA ASP A 108 8.65 -17.54 -2.47
C ASP A 108 7.31 -18.04 -1.93
N LEU A 109 6.32 -17.15 -1.81
CA LEU A 109 4.99 -17.46 -1.31
C LEU A 109 4.04 -18.05 -2.36
N ALA A 110 4.22 -17.74 -3.64
CA ALA A 110 3.36 -18.25 -4.71
C ALA A 110 3.36 -19.79 -4.79
N ASN A 111 4.44 -20.42 -4.32
CA ASN A 111 4.62 -21.88 -4.32
C ASN A 111 4.34 -22.53 -2.95
N GLN A 112 3.82 -21.77 -1.99
CA GLN A 112 3.55 -22.25 -0.64
C GLN A 112 2.11 -22.71 -0.48
N ALA A 113 1.89 -23.64 0.45
CA ALA A 113 0.55 -24.03 0.84
C ALA A 113 -0.24 -22.80 1.30
N SER A 114 -1.46 -22.66 0.78
CA SER A 114 -2.32 -21.52 1.02
C SER A 114 -3.77 -21.96 1.13
N THR A 115 -4.48 -21.37 2.09
CA THR A 115 -5.92 -21.59 2.28
C THR A 115 -6.77 -21.02 1.14
N ASN A 116 -6.18 -20.23 0.23
CA ASN A 116 -6.86 -19.55 -0.86
C ASN A 116 -8.02 -18.65 -0.39
N ILE A 117 -8.00 -18.20 0.87
CA ILE A 117 -8.91 -17.15 1.33
C ILE A 117 -8.39 -15.82 0.77
N THR A 118 -8.91 -15.45 -0.40
CA THR A 118 -8.50 -14.27 -1.14
C THR A 118 -9.01 -12.99 -0.48
N VAL A 119 -8.11 -12.05 -0.27
CA VAL A 119 -8.38 -10.67 0.19
C VAL A 119 -7.65 -9.69 -0.72
N GLN A 120 -7.98 -8.40 -0.64
CA GLN A 120 -7.13 -7.36 -1.21
C GLN A 120 -5.91 -7.21 -0.30
N LEU A 121 -4.73 -7.62 -0.77
CA LEU A 121 -3.49 -7.53 0.00
C LEU A 121 -2.92 -6.12 -0.04
N CYS A 122 -2.15 -5.76 0.98
CA CYS A 122 -1.20 -4.67 0.89
C CYS A 122 -0.08 -5.01 -0.11
N GLY A 123 0.40 -6.27 -0.12
CA GLY A 123 1.43 -6.75 -1.04
C GLY A 123 2.85 -6.37 -0.62
N ASP A 124 3.03 -5.22 0.02
CA ASP A 124 4.27 -4.77 0.67
C ASP A 124 4.12 -4.64 2.20
N MET A 125 3.44 -5.59 2.84
CA MET A 125 3.25 -5.56 4.30
C MET A 125 4.56 -5.81 5.08
N HIS A 126 5.09 -4.80 5.77
CA HIS A 126 6.26 -4.93 6.65
C HIS A 126 6.20 -3.93 7.82
N VAL A 127 6.97 -4.14 8.90
CA VAL A 127 6.90 -3.29 10.12
C VAL A 127 7.14 -1.80 9.88
N SER A 128 7.96 -1.42 8.88
CA SER A 128 8.18 0.00 8.51
C SER A 128 7.16 0.56 7.50
N ASN A 129 6.14 -0.20 7.11
CA ASN A 129 5.05 0.29 6.24
C ASN A 129 3.91 0.85 7.11
N PHE A 130 4.02 0.70 8.43
CA PHE A 130 3.16 1.36 9.38
C PHE A 130 3.71 2.73 9.75
N GLY A 131 2.81 3.71 9.85
CA GLY A 131 3.14 5.06 10.28
C GLY A 131 1.96 5.78 10.91
N LEU A 132 2.18 7.04 11.27
CA LEU A 132 1.19 7.93 11.85
C LEU A 132 0.84 9.02 10.84
N PHE A 133 -0.45 9.20 10.58
CA PHE A 133 -0.99 10.14 9.59
C PHE A 133 -1.91 11.14 10.25
N GLY A 134 -1.75 12.41 9.88
CA GLY A 134 -2.73 13.44 10.20
C GLY A 134 -3.97 13.28 9.33
N THR A 135 -5.14 13.26 9.94
CA THR A 135 -6.43 13.34 9.22
C THR A 135 -6.83 14.80 9.01
N ALA A 136 -7.80 15.04 8.14
CA ALA A 136 -8.36 16.37 7.90
C ALA A 136 -8.98 16.97 9.19
N GLU A 137 -9.47 16.12 10.09
CA GLU A 137 -10.04 16.48 11.39
C GLU A 137 -8.97 16.70 12.48
N HIS A 138 -7.71 16.86 12.08
CA HIS A 138 -6.55 17.02 12.97
C HIS A 138 -6.38 15.87 13.97
N GLN A 139 -6.87 14.68 13.63
CA GLN A 139 -6.59 13.46 14.38
C GLN A 139 -5.32 12.80 13.85
N LEU A 140 -4.68 12.01 14.69
CA LEU A 140 -3.55 11.21 14.27
C LEU A 140 -3.96 9.74 14.26
N VAL A 141 -3.81 9.10 13.10
CA VAL A 141 -4.21 7.72 12.87
C VAL A 141 -2.97 6.89 12.53
N PHE A 142 -2.83 5.75 13.21
CA PHE A 142 -1.86 4.73 12.87
C PHE A 142 -2.44 3.81 11.79
N GLY A 143 -1.68 3.62 10.72
CA GLY A 143 -2.12 2.81 9.60
C GLY A 143 -0.97 2.43 8.68
N ILE A 144 -1.35 1.80 7.56
CA ILE A 144 -0.45 1.41 6.48
C ILE A 144 -0.36 2.57 5.47
N ASN A 145 0.81 2.76 4.86
CA ASN A 145 1.07 3.93 4.03
C ASN A 145 1.02 3.61 2.55
N ASP A 146 1.66 2.50 2.18
CA ASP A 146 1.97 2.16 0.80
C ASP A 146 1.07 1.04 0.28
N PHE A 147 0.48 1.27 -0.90
CA PHE A 147 -0.47 0.38 -1.56
C PHE A 147 -0.10 0.15 -3.04
N ASP A 148 1.13 0.49 -3.44
CA ASP A 148 1.60 0.34 -4.83
C ASP A 148 1.68 -1.14 -5.27
N GLU A 149 1.82 -2.08 -4.32
CA GLU A 149 1.81 -3.53 -4.56
C GLU A 149 0.45 -4.22 -4.26
N THR A 150 -0.65 -3.46 -4.15
CA THR A 150 -1.93 -4.03 -3.76
C THR A 150 -2.54 -4.94 -4.83
N LEU A 151 -2.73 -6.23 -4.50
CA LEU A 151 -3.27 -7.25 -5.41
C LEU A 151 -4.19 -8.21 -4.66
N PRO A 152 -5.20 -8.80 -5.32
CA PRO A 152 -5.93 -9.93 -4.75
C PRO A 152 -4.99 -11.11 -4.48
N GLY A 153 -5.03 -11.67 -3.28
CA GLY A 153 -4.23 -12.84 -2.93
C GLY A 153 -4.58 -13.39 -1.56
N SER A 154 -3.93 -14.48 -1.18
CA SER A 154 -4.25 -15.14 0.09
C SER A 154 -3.75 -14.35 1.28
N TRP A 155 -4.62 -14.13 2.28
CA TRP A 155 -4.32 -13.30 3.46
C TRP A 155 -3.03 -13.70 4.20
N GLU A 156 -2.63 -14.98 4.13
CA GLU A 156 -1.40 -15.45 4.77
C GLU A 156 -0.16 -14.77 4.22
N TRP A 157 -0.20 -14.25 2.99
CA TRP A 157 0.96 -13.66 2.34
C TRP A 157 1.42 -12.39 3.04
N ASP A 158 0.50 -11.45 3.28
CA ASP A 158 0.79 -10.24 4.06
C ASP A 158 1.20 -10.59 5.49
N MET A 159 0.56 -11.59 6.11
CA MET A 159 0.88 -12.00 7.46
C MET A 159 2.29 -12.58 7.58
N LYS A 160 2.64 -13.52 6.69
CA LYS A 160 3.99 -14.12 6.59
C LYS A 160 5.03 -13.03 6.31
N ARG A 161 4.67 -12.01 5.50
CA ARG A 161 5.56 -10.91 5.18
C ARG A 161 5.82 -10.02 6.39
N LEU A 162 4.76 -9.68 7.11
CA LEU A 162 4.82 -8.87 8.31
C LEU A 162 5.71 -9.51 9.38
N VAL A 163 5.43 -10.78 9.72
CA VAL A 163 6.16 -11.46 10.79
C VAL A 163 7.62 -11.70 10.41
N SER A 164 7.91 -12.05 9.16
CA SER A 164 9.29 -12.20 8.68
C SER A 164 10.04 -10.87 8.73
N SER A 165 9.40 -9.76 8.37
CA SER A 165 9.99 -8.43 8.50
C SER A 165 10.32 -8.06 9.95
N ALA A 166 9.46 -8.46 10.90
CA ALA A 166 9.66 -8.22 12.31
C ALA A 166 10.84 -9.03 12.87
N VAL A 167 11.00 -10.29 12.43
CA VAL A 167 12.15 -11.13 12.78
C VAL A 167 13.45 -10.51 12.26
N ILE A 168 13.49 -10.12 10.99
CA ILE A 168 14.70 -9.52 10.38
C ILE A 168 15.05 -8.19 11.05
N ALA A 169 14.05 -7.34 11.34
CA ALA A 169 14.26 -6.10 12.06
C ALA A 169 14.81 -6.35 13.48
N CYS A 170 14.22 -7.31 14.21
CA CYS A 170 14.66 -7.69 15.55
C CYS A 170 16.12 -8.18 15.55
N GLN A 171 16.48 -9.06 14.63
CA GLN A 171 17.86 -9.55 14.48
C GLN A 171 18.84 -8.43 14.11
N THR A 172 18.44 -7.54 13.20
CA THR A 172 19.26 -6.36 12.80
C THR A 172 19.53 -5.43 13.98
N LEU A 173 18.61 -5.37 14.95
CA LEU A 173 18.74 -4.58 16.19
C LEU A 173 19.44 -5.36 17.33
N GLY A 174 20.00 -6.54 17.06
CA GLY A 174 20.70 -7.37 18.05
C GLY A 174 19.80 -8.24 18.93
N GLY A 175 18.52 -8.38 18.58
CA GLY A 175 17.58 -9.24 19.29
C GLY A 175 17.77 -10.73 18.98
N GLY A 176 17.72 -11.57 20.01
CA GLY A 176 17.84 -13.03 19.87
C GLY A 176 16.57 -13.74 19.42
N GLU A 177 16.68 -15.06 19.19
CA GLU A 177 15.58 -15.92 18.71
C GLU A 177 14.34 -15.89 19.61
N ALA A 178 14.52 -15.91 20.93
CA ALA A 178 13.41 -15.87 21.89
C ALA A 178 12.57 -14.59 21.74
N LEU A 179 13.22 -13.44 21.50
CA LEU A 179 12.53 -12.18 21.27
C LEU A 179 11.82 -12.19 19.91
N CYS A 180 12.46 -12.71 18.86
CA CYS A 180 11.85 -12.88 17.54
C CYS A 180 10.56 -13.71 17.64
N LYS A 181 10.60 -14.87 18.30
CA LYS A 181 9.44 -15.74 18.51
C LYS A 181 8.31 -15.03 19.27
N LYS A 182 8.66 -14.26 20.30
CA LYS A 182 7.69 -13.44 21.05
C LYS A 182 7.02 -12.39 20.16
N LEU A 183 7.77 -11.74 19.27
CA LEU A 183 7.21 -10.77 18.31
C LEU A 183 6.24 -11.44 17.33
N VAL A 184 6.62 -12.58 16.74
CA VAL A 184 5.77 -13.35 15.82
C VAL A 184 4.45 -13.71 16.48
N TYR A 185 4.50 -14.26 17.71
CA TYR A 185 3.27 -14.57 18.45
C TYR A 185 2.44 -13.34 18.78
N ARG A 186 3.07 -12.24 19.19
CA ARG A 186 2.33 -11.02 19.54
C ARG A 186 1.58 -10.45 18.32
N ILE A 187 2.23 -10.37 17.17
CA ILE A 187 1.63 -9.86 15.93
C ILE A 187 0.49 -10.79 15.49
N SER A 188 0.74 -12.11 15.44
CA SER A 188 -0.24 -13.11 14.99
C SER A 188 -1.47 -13.19 15.90
N SER A 189 -1.27 -13.17 17.22
CA SER A 189 -2.37 -13.19 18.18
C SER A 189 -3.20 -11.91 18.15
N GLU A 190 -2.58 -10.73 17.98
CA GLU A 190 -3.33 -9.48 17.86
C GLU A 190 -4.13 -9.46 16.54
N TYR A 191 -3.55 -9.92 15.43
CA TYR A 191 -4.28 -10.07 14.16
C TYR A 191 -5.51 -10.98 14.33
N GLN A 192 -5.34 -12.17 14.90
CA GLN A 192 -6.44 -13.10 15.16
C GLN A 192 -7.53 -12.47 16.03
N LYS A 193 -7.13 -11.80 17.13
CA LYS A 193 -8.05 -11.13 18.05
C LYS A 193 -8.87 -10.06 17.33
N ARG A 194 -8.22 -9.21 16.54
CA ARG A 194 -8.91 -8.13 15.80
C ARG A 194 -9.81 -8.67 14.70
N MET A 195 -9.41 -9.71 13.99
CA MET A 195 -10.29 -10.37 13.02
C MET A 195 -11.53 -10.97 13.67
N ALA A 196 -11.40 -11.57 14.86
CA ALA A 196 -12.54 -12.09 15.61
C ALA A 196 -13.48 -10.96 16.06
N GLU A 197 -12.94 -9.84 16.56
CA GLU A 197 -13.70 -8.65 16.93
C GLU A 197 -14.44 -8.04 15.72
N TYR A 198 -13.71 -7.80 14.63
CA TYR A 198 -14.26 -7.17 13.42
C TYR A 198 -15.29 -8.04 12.70
N ALA A 199 -15.23 -9.37 12.83
CA ALA A 199 -16.22 -10.26 12.25
C ALA A 199 -17.65 -10.01 12.77
N HIS A 200 -17.79 -9.48 14.00
CA HIS A 200 -19.07 -9.17 14.62
C HIS A 200 -19.48 -7.69 14.50
N MET A 201 -18.63 -6.86 13.91
CA MET A 201 -18.84 -5.42 13.85
C MET A 201 -19.68 -5.03 12.62
N PRO A 202 -20.73 -4.22 12.77
CA PRO A 202 -21.44 -3.64 11.63
C PRO A 202 -20.48 -2.84 10.74
N TYR A 203 -20.69 -2.88 9.42
CA TYR A 203 -19.79 -2.26 8.44
C TYR A 203 -19.50 -0.78 8.73
N ILE A 204 -20.51 0.00 9.12
CA ILE A 204 -20.33 1.43 9.43
C ILE A 204 -19.42 1.66 10.64
N GLN A 205 -19.50 0.79 11.66
CA GLN A 205 -18.63 0.86 12.83
C GLN A 205 -17.21 0.43 12.48
N LEU A 206 -17.06 -0.59 11.62
CA LEU A 206 -15.77 -1.05 11.13
C LEU A 206 -15.07 0.05 10.32
N ALA A 207 -15.79 0.74 9.45
CA ALA A 207 -15.27 1.85 8.65
C ALA A 207 -14.81 3.05 9.49
N GLN A 208 -15.27 3.15 10.74
CA GLN A 208 -14.89 4.19 11.70
C GLN A 208 -13.82 3.70 12.70
N GLN A 209 -13.34 2.46 12.58
CA GLN A 209 -12.24 1.99 13.41
C GLN A 209 -10.92 2.60 12.95
N PHE A 210 -10.21 3.21 13.88
CA PHE A 210 -8.85 3.68 13.68
C PHE A 210 -8.06 3.51 14.97
N ILE A 211 -6.74 3.37 14.83
CA ILE A 211 -5.82 3.32 15.96
C ILE A 211 -5.31 4.74 16.17
N GLY A 212 -5.82 5.42 17.20
CA GLY A 212 -5.43 6.79 17.49
C GLY A 212 -4.16 6.88 18.35
N GLU A 213 -3.63 8.09 18.50
CA GLU A 213 -2.50 8.37 19.39
C GLU A 213 -2.69 7.79 20.80
N LYS A 214 -3.90 7.95 21.39
CA LYS A 214 -4.20 7.45 22.73
C LYS A 214 -4.06 5.93 22.85
N ASP A 215 -4.34 5.19 21.78
CA ASP A 215 -4.25 3.73 21.78
C ASP A 215 -2.82 3.26 21.67
N ILE A 216 -2.06 3.89 20.78
CA ILE A 216 -0.63 3.63 20.58
C ILE A 216 0.13 3.85 21.88
N ARG A 217 -0.14 4.95 22.59
CA ARG A 217 0.53 5.28 23.86
C ARG A 217 0.39 4.18 24.91
N LYS A 218 -0.69 3.41 24.92
CA LYS A 218 -0.87 2.30 25.89
C LYS A 218 0.18 1.20 25.74
N HIS A 219 0.87 1.15 24.60
CA HIS A 219 1.86 0.11 24.28
C HIS A 219 3.32 0.54 24.47
N PHE A 220 3.56 1.80 24.84
CA PHE A 220 4.91 2.35 24.99
C PHE A 220 5.27 2.61 26.46
N ASN A 221 6.47 2.16 26.85
CA ASN A 221 7.06 2.48 28.16
C ASN A 221 7.47 3.97 28.25
N LYS A 222 7.83 4.43 29.45
CA LYS A 222 8.20 5.85 29.69
C LYS A 222 9.29 6.37 28.75
N THR A 223 10.29 5.55 28.40
CA THR A 223 11.38 5.93 27.49
C THR A 223 10.85 6.15 26.07
N HIS A 224 10.10 5.19 25.54
CA HIS A 224 9.56 5.28 24.18
C HIS A 224 8.47 6.34 24.04
N GLN A 225 7.76 6.69 25.12
CA GLN A 225 6.81 7.80 25.12
C GLN A 225 7.49 9.13 24.78
N LYS A 226 8.71 9.37 25.30
CA LYS A 226 9.47 10.59 24.97
C LYS A 226 9.83 10.66 23.49
N THR A 227 10.30 9.55 22.93
CA THR A 227 10.58 9.44 21.48
C THR A 227 9.32 9.66 20.65
N LEU A 228 8.18 9.12 21.11
CA LEU A 228 6.90 9.36 20.47
C LEU A 228 6.51 10.84 20.55
N ASP A 229 6.71 11.52 21.69
CA ASP A 229 6.41 12.95 21.82
C ASP A 229 7.22 13.81 20.86
N GLU A 230 8.52 13.52 20.68
CA GLU A 230 9.37 14.20 19.69
C GLU A 230 8.87 13.97 18.26
N TYR A 231 8.55 12.71 17.91
CA TYR A 231 8.00 12.35 16.61
C TYR A 231 6.64 13.05 16.34
N LEU A 232 5.78 13.08 17.35
CA LEU A 232 4.47 13.72 17.29
C LEU A 232 4.56 15.24 17.19
N LYS A 233 5.53 15.86 17.86
CA LYS A 233 5.77 17.31 17.76
C LYS A 233 6.15 17.68 16.33
N VAL A 234 6.98 16.87 15.68
CA VAL A 234 7.33 17.06 14.25
C VAL A 234 6.11 16.82 13.35
N THR A 235 5.33 15.79 13.62
CA THR A 235 4.18 15.38 12.77
C THR A 235 3.00 16.36 12.88
N LYS A 236 2.64 16.77 14.10
CA LYS A 236 1.57 17.75 14.37
C LYS A 236 1.99 19.19 14.10
N GLY A 237 3.27 19.51 14.30
CA GLY A 237 3.81 20.85 14.13
C GLY A 237 3.90 21.30 12.67
N GLN A 238 3.88 20.34 11.72
CA GLN A 238 3.81 20.63 10.30
C GLN A 238 2.42 21.13 9.91
N SER A 239 2.24 22.45 9.92
CA SER A 239 1.05 23.02 9.28
C SER A 239 1.16 22.83 7.76
N ASN A 240 0.01 22.66 7.08
CA ASN A 240 -0.05 22.57 5.62
C ASN A 240 0.72 23.73 4.96
N LEU A 241 0.74 24.92 5.59
CA LEU A 241 1.50 26.09 5.17
C LEU A 241 3.03 25.91 5.28
N GLN A 242 3.53 25.35 6.38
CA GLN A 242 4.97 25.08 6.55
C GLN A 242 5.47 24.03 5.56
N VAL A 243 4.69 22.96 5.34
CA VAL A 243 5.00 21.94 4.34
C VAL A 243 5.00 22.55 2.94
N LEU A 244 3.97 23.35 2.63
CA LEU A 244 3.89 24.07 1.36
C LEU A 244 5.09 25.01 1.18
N GLN A 245 5.52 25.73 2.22
CA GLN A 245 6.74 26.55 2.22
C GLN A 245 8.01 25.76 1.99
N LYS A 246 8.15 24.61 2.63
CA LYS A 246 9.33 23.77 2.52
C LYS A 246 9.45 23.06 1.16
N LEU A 247 8.32 22.69 0.57
CA LEU A 247 8.29 21.89 -0.67
C LEU A 247 8.12 22.73 -1.93
N THR A 248 7.77 24.01 -1.83
CA THR A 248 7.48 24.85 -3.01
C THR A 248 8.11 26.23 -2.92
N THR A 249 8.51 26.75 -4.08
CA THR A 249 8.98 28.13 -4.28
C THR A 249 7.95 28.95 -5.06
N LEU A 250 8.01 30.28 -4.97
CA LEU A 250 7.17 31.18 -5.76
C LEU A 250 7.80 31.40 -7.15
N VAL A 251 7.00 31.22 -8.19
CA VAL A 251 7.34 31.54 -9.58
C VAL A 251 6.23 32.44 -10.12
N GLY A 252 6.47 33.76 -10.10
CA GLY A 252 5.44 34.77 -10.36
C GLY A 252 4.36 34.74 -9.26
N LYS A 253 3.09 34.58 -9.65
CA LYS A 253 1.95 34.46 -8.72
C LYS A 253 1.66 33.00 -8.29
N ASN A 254 2.34 32.02 -8.88
CA ASN A 254 2.09 30.60 -8.65
C ASN A 254 3.16 29.97 -7.77
N ARG A 255 2.80 28.93 -7.00
CA ARG A 255 3.77 28.08 -6.30
C ARG A 255 4.16 26.91 -7.18
N LYS A 256 5.46 26.59 -7.21
CA LYS A 256 6.02 25.44 -7.92
C LYS A 256 6.77 24.57 -6.94
N ILE A 257 6.65 23.25 -7.05
CA ILE A 257 7.44 22.31 -6.23
C ILE A 257 8.93 22.59 -6.46
N ILE A 258 9.75 22.46 -5.42
CA ILE A 258 11.19 22.68 -5.50
C ILE A 258 11.84 21.46 -6.15
N ASN A 259 12.70 21.68 -7.14
CA ASN A 259 13.56 20.64 -7.66
C ASN A 259 14.63 20.27 -6.62
N LYS A 260 14.68 18.98 -6.27
CA LYS A 260 15.75 18.36 -5.49
C LYS A 260 16.20 17.05 -6.18
N PRO A 261 16.96 17.15 -7.28
CA PRO A 261 17.56 16.00 -7.96
C PRO A 261 18.29 15.05 -7.00
N PRO A 262 18.19 13.72 -7.17
CA PRO A 262 17.37 13.00 -8.15
C PRO A 262 15.98 12.60 -7.61
N LEU A 263 15.59 13.10 -6.43
CA LEU A 263 14.40 12.63 -5.70
C LEU A 263 13.13 13.40 -6.04
N ILE A 264 13.26 14.70 -6.34
CA ILE A 264 12.14 15.56 -6.73
C ILE A 264 12.57 16.33 -7.96
N GLU A 265 12.02 15.97 -9.12
CA GLU A 265 12.35 16.62 -10.38
C GLU A 265 11.09 16.89 -11.18
N HIS A 266 11.06 18.03 -11.86
CA HIS A 266 10.05 18.30 -12.88
C HIS A 266 10.50 17.64 -14.18
N PHE A 267 9.72 16.67 -14.64
CA PHE A 267 9.93 16.04 -15.93
C PHE A 267 9.58 17.02 -17.05
N ASN A 268 10.57 17.47 -17.82
CA ASN A 268 10.40 18.43 -18.92
C ASN A 268 10.47 17.77 -20.31
N GLY A 269 10.20 16.46 -20.39
CA GLY A 269 10.43 15.66 -21.60
C GLY A 269 9.22 14.89 -22.09
N ASN A 270 9.40 14.32 -23.28
CA ASN A 270 8.54 13.26 -23.80
C ASN A 270 8.99 11.92 -23.19
N PHE A 271 8.03 11.04 -22.93
CA PHE A 271 8.29 9.64 -22.62
C PHE A 271 7.92 8.83 -23.87
N ASP A 272 8.89 8.11 -24.45
CA ASP A 272 8.74 7.37 -25.72
C ASP A 272 8.11 8.20 -26.85
N GLY A 273 8.50 9.48 -26.96
CA GLY A 273 8.00 10.40 -27.98
C GLY A 273 6.63 11.03 -27.69
N VAL A 274 5.98 10.68 -26.58
CA VAL A 274 4.70 11.26 -26.15
C VAL A 274 4.91 12.30 -25.04
N PRO A 275 4.29 13.49 -25.11
CA PRO A 275 4.33 14.45 -24.01
C PRO A 275 3.78 13.86 -22.70
N MET A 276 4.54 13.97 -21.62
CA MET A 276 4.14 13.44 -20.31
C MET A 276 2.79 13.97 -19.83
N ALA A 277 2.48 15.24 -20.14
CA ALA A 277 1.19 15.86 -19.80
C ALA A 277 0.00 15.09 -20.42
N ASP A 278 0.14 14.60 -21.65
CA ASP A 278 -0.90 13.84 -22.33
C ASP A 278 -1.06 12.45 -21.72
N LEU A 279 0.05 11.79 -21.36
CA LEU A 279 0.03 10.52 -20.65
C LEU A 279 -0.66 10.63 -19.28
N VAL A 280 -0.31 11.66 -18.50
CA VAL A 280 -0.93 11.94 -17.20
C VAL A 280 -2.42 12.22 -17.37
N LYS A 281 -2.80 13.03 -18.36
CA LYS A 281 -4.22 13.31 -18.64
C LYS A 281 -4.99 12.04 -18.97
N LYS A 282 -4.45 11.18 -19.84
CA LYS A 282 -5.07 9.88 -20.17
C LYS A 282 -5.18 8.98 -18.94
N ALA A 283 -4.13 8.90 -18.12
CA ALA A 283 -4.15 8.12 -16.89
C ALA A 283 -5.23 8.62 -15.90
N LEU A 284 -5.35 9.93 -15.70
CA LEU A 284 -6.37 10.52 -14.83
C LEU A 284 -7.80 10.28 -15.35
N ILE A 285 -8.00 10.36 -16.67
CA ILE A 285 -9.30 10.03 -17.28
C ILE A 285 -9.63 8.56 -17.03
N ASN A 286 -8.71 7.64 -17.29
CA ASN A 286 -8.90 6.21 -17.06
C ASN A 286 -9.23 5.93 -15.59
N TYR A 287 -8.43 6.47 -14.67
CA TYR A 287 -8.67 6.33 -13.24
C TYR A 287 -10.03 6.89 -12.82
N SER A 288 -10.45 8.04 -13.37
CA SER A 288 -11.77 8.60 -13.06
C SER A 288 -12.90 7.64 -13.42
N THR A 289 -12.75 6.81 -14.47
CA THR A 289 -13.77 5.84 -14.87
C THR A 289 -13.94 4.71 -13.86
N THR A 290 -12.87 4.35 -13.12
CA THR A 290 -12.87 3.25 -12.14
C THR A 290 -13.40 3.66 -10.76
N LEU A 291 -13.57 4.96 -10.52
CA LEU A 291 -14.09 5.47 -9.25
C LEU A 291 -15.59 5.20 -9.07
N LEU A 292 -15.99 4.97 -7.81
CA LEU A 292 -17.39 4.99 -7.40
C LEU A 292 -18.01 6.38 -7.64
N VAL A 293 -19.33 6.44 -7.82
CA VAL A 293 -20.05 7.66 -8.21
C VAL A 293 -19.80 8.83 -7.26
N ASP A 294 -19.83 8.57 -5.95
CA ASP A 294 -19.53 9.55 -4.89
C ASP A 294 -18.09 10.09 -4.99
N ARG A 295 -17.13 9.22 -5.28
CA ARG A 295 -15.71 9.60 -5.45
C ARG A 295 -15.46 10.33 -6.76
N LYS A 296 -16.19 10.01 -7.83
CA LYS A 296 -16.13 10.73 -9.12
C LYS A 296 -16.46 12.21 -8.96
N VAL A 297 -17.50 12.53 -8.18
CA VAL A 297 -17.89 13.92 -7.91
C VAL A 297 -16.80 14.70 -7.21
N LEU A 298 -16.12 14.08 -6.24
CA LEU A 298 -14.97 14.70 -5.54
C LEU A 298 -13.76 14.85 -6.47
N PHE A 299 -13.47 13.85 -7.30
CA PHE A 299 -12.35 13.86 -8.23
C PHE A 299 -12.50 14.88 -9.37
N SER A 300 -13.74 15.19 -9.76
CA SER A 300 -14.02 16.16 -10.83
C SER A 300 -13.95 17.64 -10.42
N ARG A 301 -13.72 17.93 -9.14
CA ARG A 301 -13.58 19.30 -8.61
C ARG A 301 -12.14 19.78 -8.70
#